data_AF-A0A6A5UCR6-F1
#
_entry.id   AF-A0A6A5UCR6-F1
#
_cell.length_a   1.000
_cell.length_b   1.000
_cell.length_c   1.000
_cell.angle_alpha   90.00
_cell.angle_beta   90.00
_cell.angle_gamma   90.00
#
_symmetry.space_group_name_H-M   'P 1'
#
loop_
_entity.id
_entity.type
_entity.pdbx_description
1 polymer ?
#
loop_
_entity_poly.entity_id
_entity_poly.type
_entity_poly.pdbx_seq_one_letter_code
_entity_poly.pdbx_strand_id
1 'polypeptide(L)'
;MTKNNPNLRKTVSTADLYSDPSPPPRQVTLSRAFTTVHRPRVNPFLQARANASQSSLRYSTAESRSSAGSARLNAAAFHENHRHSIAAPYSSNLIDLDDEYSAPKEQQSPPPVPPKIPEIPAFEEKKEAVKAKERPEKYTKPFTSFMTENPTIFHAVDTVAKDLERSGYKKVSERDSWDLKQGGKYYVERNGSSLIAFSIGDGYVAGNGAAIVAGHIDALTAKLKPIPTLRTKAGFVQLGVAPYAGGLNSTWWDRDLGIGGRVLVKEHGKIVTKLVKLDWPIARIPTLAPHFGAAAVGPFNKETQMVPIVGLDNSDISGTSTSEEEGEWKAGMLGGEKTFAATQPERLIKAISGELGITDYSSIVSWELELFDIQPAQLGGLGKEFIFAGRIDDKLCSWAAIQALLNTSTANSSQIKAIALFDDEEVGSLLRQGARGNFLPSVLERIVDEFADKGVRSLVSRTYANSFLVSSDVIHAVNPNFLNAYLENHSPRLNTGPAVSADPNGHMTTDSVSTAIFHRCVNRDIGVRTQDPKLQVFQIRNDSRSGGTVGPMLSAATGIRAIDCGIPQLSMHSIRATTGSLDPGLGVFAFQSFLENFEKVDAEFK
;
A
#
# COMPACT_ATOMS: atom_id res chain seq x y z
N MET A 1 -21.11 7.27 58.19
CA MET A 1 -22.51 7.59 57.85
C MET A 1 -22.46 8.88 57.05
N THR A 2 -22.66 8.91 55.73
CA THR A 2 -23.96 8.74 55.06
C THR A 2 -23.78 8.34 53.58
N LYS A 3 -24.42 7.21 53.25
CA LYS A 3 -24.99 6.67 51.99
C LYS A 3 -24.40 7.08 50.61
N ASN A 4 -23.77 6.08 50.00
CA ASN A 4 -23.53 5.89 48.56
C ASN A 4 -24.82 5.84 47.73
N ASN A 5 -24.73 6.27 46.47
CA ASN A 5 -25.47 5.69 45.35
C ASN A 5 -24.53 5.58 44.12
N PRO A 6 -24.49 4.45 43.40
CA PRO A 6 -23.49 4.18 42.38
C PRO A 6 -24.00 4.55 40.98
N ASN A 7 -23.22 5.29 40.20
CA ASN A 7 -23.47 5.42 38.76
C ASN A 7 -22.16 5.33 37.97
N LEU A 8 -22.01 4.18 37.28
CA LEU A 8 -21.35 3.95 36.01
C LEU A 8 -20.09 4.78 35.70
N ARG A 9 -18.93 4.20 36.03
CA ARG A 9 -17.68 4.49 35.31
C ARG A 9 -17.86 4.10 33.84
N LYS A 10 -18.01 5.08 32.95
CA LYS A 10 -17.62 4.89 31.55
C LYS A 10 -16.11 4.70 31.52
N THR A 11 -15.66 3.47 31.29
CA THR A 11 -14.31 3.19 30.82
C THR A 11 -14.13 3.91 29.48
N VAL A 12 -13.28 4.94 29.47
CA VAL A 12 -12.79 5.54 28.23
C VAL A 12 -11.92 4.48 27.57
N SER A 13 -12.44 3.92 26.48
CA SER A 13 -11.71 3.03 25.59
C SER A 13 -10.62 3.83 24.87
N THR A 14 -9.47 3.22 24.62
CA THR A 14 -8.34 3.74 23.83
C THR A 14 -8.67 4.01 22.34
N ALA A 15 -9.96 4.06 21.97
CA ALA A 15 -10.47 4.14 20.60
C ALA A 15 -10.93 5.55 20.15
N ASP A 16 -10.93 6.56 21.02
CA ASP A 16 -11.39 7.93 20.67
C ASP A 16 -10.26 8.84 20.11
N LEU A 17 -9.08 8.30 19.83
CA LEU A 17 -7.91 9.06 19.33
C LEU A 17 -7.79 9.13 17.79
N TYR A 18 -8.75 8.56 17.05
CA TYR A 18 -8.70 8.45 15.58
C TYR A 18 -9.90 9.06 14.86
N SER A 19 -10.54 10.08 15.43
CA SER A 19 -11.56 10.86 14.72
C SER A 19 -11.41 12.34 14.99
N ASP A 20 -11.29 13.13 13.92
CA ASP A 20 -11.68 14.55 13.94
C ASP A 20 -13.22 14.60 14.10
N PRO A 21 -13.79 15.28 15.10
CA PRO A 21 -15.23 15.30 15.29
C PRO A 21 -15.90 16.06 14.14
N SER A 22 -16.81 15.37 13.43
CA SER A 22 -17.72 16.04 12.50
C SER A 22 -18.48 17.16 13.23
N PRO A 23 -18.66 18.35 12.63
CA PRO A 23 -19.39 19.43 13.28
C PRO A 23 -20.85 19.01 13.52
N PRO A 24 -21.47 19.44 14.63
CA PRO A 24 -22.84 19.05 14.95
C PRO A 24 -23.82 19.62 13.90
N PRO A 25 -24.94 18.93 13.64
CA PRO A 25 -25.90 19.36 12.64
C PRO A 25 -26.51 20.72 13.05
N ARG A 26 -26.37 21.73 12.18
CA ARG A 26 -27.08 23.00 12.33
C ARG A 26 -28.58 22.75 12.18
N GLN A 27 -29.35 22.98 13.25
CA GLN A 27 -30.78 23.20 13.15
C GLN A 27 -31.03 24.46 12.30
N VAL A 28 -31.60 24.26 11.12
CA VAL A 28 -32.07 25.36 10.27
C VAL A 28 -33.43 25.83 10.80
N THR A 29 -33.44 26.92 11.56
CA THR A 29 -34.66 27.70 11.81
C THR A 29 -34.83 28.68 10.65
N LEU A 30 -35.87 28.47 9.84
CA LEU A 30 -36.28 29.42 8.80
C LEU A 30 -36.83 30.69 9.45
N SER A 31 -36.10 31.80 9.35
CA SER A 31 -36.68 33.14 9.45
C SER A 31 -36.28 33.95 8.22
N ARG A 32 -37.29 34.45 7.51
CA ARG A 32 -37.15 35.34 6.36
C ARG A 32 -36.74 36.73 6.85
N ALA A 33 -35.71 37.31 6.25
CA ALA A 33 -35.60 38.76 6.09
C ALA A 33 -34.77 39.09 4.83
N PHE A 34 -35.37 39.91 3.97
CA PHE A 34 -34.79 40.44 2.74
C PHE A 34 -33.69 41.48 3.05
N THR A 35 -32.61 41.52 2.25
CA THR A 35 -32.02 42.78 1.75
C THR A 35 -31.06 42.56 0.57
N THR A 36 -31.51 43.09 -0.58
CA THR A 36 -30.86 43.73 -1.74
C THR A 36 -29.40 43.43 -2.15
N VAL A 37 -29.27 43.00 -3.40
CA VAL A 37 -28.06 42.71 -4.19
C VAL A 37 -27.44 43.99 -4.78
N HIS A 38 -26.11 44.11 -4.72
CA HIS A 38 -25.31 45.02 -5.55
C HIS A 38 -24.59 44.23 -6.66
N ARG A 39 -24.78 44.68 -7.91
CA ARG A 39 -24.14 44.14 -9.14
C ARG A 39 -22.69 44.64 -9.29
N PRO A 40 -21.79 43.90 -9.97
CA PRO A 40 -20.60 44.49 -10.56
C PRO A 40 -20.85 44.97 -12.01
N ARG A 41 -20.19 46.07 -12.37
CA ARG A 41 -20.17 46.71 -13.70
C ARG A 41 -19.28 45.92 -14.67
N VAL A 42 -19.71 45.82 -15.92
CA VAL A 42 -18.90 45.42 -17.08
C VAL A 42 -18.83 46.61 -18.03
N ASN A 43 -17.64 46.90 -18.57
CA ASN A 43 -17.43 47.94 -19.59
C ASN A 43 -17.31 47.30 -21.00
N PRO A 44 -17.85 47.92 -22.07
CA PRO A 44 -17.95 47.31 -23.40
C PRO A 44 -17.04 47.96 -24.45
N PHE A 45 -16.80 47.26 -25.57
CA PHE A 45 -16.52 47.71 -26.96
C PHE A 45 -16.23 46.44 -27.79
N LEU A 46 -16.61 46.20 -29.05
CA LEU A 46 -17.39 46.86 -30.10
C LEU A 46 -17.81 45.76 -31.13
N GLN A 47 -18.85 46.04 -31.91
CA GLN A 47 -19.56 45.18 -32.88
C GLN A 47 -18.77 44.77 -34.14
N ALA A 48 -19.17 43.65 -34.77
CA ALA A 48 -19.57 43.59 -36.19
C ALA A 48 -20.35 42.30 -36.52
N ARG A 49 -21.42 42.45 -37.32
CA ARG A 49 -22.38 41.43 -37.82
C ARG A 49 -21.98 40.91 -39.21
N ALA A 50 -22.48 39.72 -39.60
CA ALA A 50 -23.33 39.46 -40.79
C ALA A 50 -23.68 37.95 -40.90
N ASN A 51 -24.96 37.58 -40.76
CA ASN A 51 -25.92 37.07 -41.78
C ASN A 51 -25.73 35.58 -42.18
N ALA A 52 -26.63 34.69 -41.75
CA ALA A 52 -27.85 34.20 -42.46
C ALA A 52 -27.53 32.88 -43.22
N SER A 53 -28.21 31.74 -42.99
CA SER A 53 -29.57 31.46 -43.48
C SER A 53 -30.28 30.34 -42.69
N GLN A 54 -31.60 30.53 -42.51
CA GLN A 54 -32.59 29.55 -42.02
C GLN A 54 -33.12 28.65 -43.17
N SER A 55 -33.58 27.44 -42.82
CA SER A 55 -34.93 26.87 -43.12
C SER A 55 -34.92 25.39 -42.67
N SER A 56 -35.59 24.94 -41.60
CA SER A 56 -37.01 24.84 -41.23
C SER A 56 -37.76 23.60 -41.76
N LEU A 57 -38.59 23.02 -40.88
CA LEU A 57 -39.80 22.18 -41.05
C LEU A 57 -39.63 20.66 -40.78
N ARG A 58 -40.56 19.93 -40.13
CA ARG A 58 -41.70 20.20 -39.21
C ARG A 58 -42.23 18.81 -38.72
N TYR A 59 -42.76 18.79 -37.49
CA TYR A 59 -43.91 18.02 -36.92
C TYR A 59 -44.16 16.51 -37.17
N SER A 60 -44.42 15.75 -36.08
CA SER A 60 -45.78 15.26 -35.73
C SER A 60 -45.80 14.46 -34.40
N THR A 61 -46.79 14.77 -33.56
CA THR A 61 -47.17 14.17 -32.26
C THR A 61 -48.36 13.21 -32.40
N ALA A 62 -48.49 12.21 -31.52
CA ALA A 62 -49.79 11.68 -31.09
C ALA A 62 -49.69 10.94 -29.73
N GLU A 63 -50.64 11.23 -28.85
CA GLU A 63 -50.84 10.77 -27.47
C GLU A 63 -51.71 9.50 -27.39
N SER A 64 -51.72 8.77 -26.24
CA SER A 64 -52.86 8.81 -25.29
C SER A 64 -52.95 7.65 -24.25
N ARG A 65 -53.24 8.06 -22.99
CA ARG A 65 -54.12 7.47 -21.93
C ARG A 65 -53.67 6.20 -21.16
N SER A 66 -53.38 6.27 -19.83
CA SER A 66 -54.22 6.39 -18.59
C SER A 66 -55.04 5.12 -18.28
N SER A 67 -55.14 4.51 -17.08
CA SER A 67 -55.41 5.02 -15.71
C SER A 67 -55.24 3.86 -14.68
N ALA A 68 -54.55 4.02 -13.54
CA ALA A 68 -55.05 4.33 -12.18
C ALA A 68 -55.97 3.29 -11.48
N GLY A 69 -55.59 2.86 -10.25
CA GLY A 69 -56.43 2.11 -9.31
C GLY A 69 -55.74 1.76 -7.98
N SER A 70 -55.87 2.64 -6.98
CA SER A 70 -55.61 2.47 -5.53
C SER A 70 -56.56 1.40 -4.93
N ALA A 71 -56.41 0.69 -3.80
CA ALA A 71 -55.96 1.07 -2.46
C ALA A 71 -55.92 -0.16 -1.48
N ARG A 72 -55.09 -0.04 -0.42
CA ARG A 72 -55.28 -0.44 1.02
C ARG A 72 -55.45 -1.92 1.48
N LEU A 73 -54.45 -2.34 2.27
CA LEU A 73 -54.45 -2.82 3.67
C LEU A 73 -55.57 -3.77 4.18
N ASN A 74 -55.17 -4.97 4.64
CA ASN A 74 -55.34 -5.40 6.04
C ASN A 74 -54.59 -6.71 6.35
N ALA A 75 -54.14 -6.81 7.61
CA ALA A 75 -53.42 -7.93 8.20
C ALA A 75 -54.35 -9.02 8.74
N ALA A 76 -53.90 -10.27 8.72
CA ALA A 76 -54.33 -11.33 9.65
C ALA A 76 -53.26 -12.44 9.71
N ALA A 77 -53.05 -12.97 10.91
CA ALA A 77 -52.05 -13.98 11.27
C ALA A 77 -52.70 -15.35 11.58
N PHE A 78 -51.82 -16.37 11.71
CA PHE A 78 -52.00 -17.75 12.22
C PHE A 78 -52.63 -18.78 11.27
N HIS A 79 -51.90 -19.86 10.92
CA HIS A 79 -51.78 -21.13 11.68
C HIS A 79 -50.91 -22.18 10.94
N GLU A 80 -50.54 -23.24 11.69
CA GLU A 80 -49.94 -24.56 11.34
C GLU A 80 -48.40 -24.67 11.34
N ASN A 81 -47.70 -25.30 12.31
CA ASN A 81 -47.68 -26.64 12.95
C ASN A 81 -46.90 -27.77 12.21
N HIS A 82 -45.91 -28.31 12.95
CA HIS A 82 -45.41 -29.71 12.98
C HIS A 82 -44.42 -30.15 11.88
N ARG A 83 -43.35 -30.94 12.10
CA ARG A 83 -42.86 -31.76 13.24
C ARG A 83 -41.39 -32.20 13.01
N HIS A 84 -40.71 -32.42 14.14
CA HIS A 84 -39.56 -33.28 14.52
C HIS A 84 -38.61 -33.94 13.49
N SER A 85 -37.30 -33.77 13.80
CA SER A 85 -36.17 -34.57 13.33
C SER A 85 -35.73 -35.56 14.45
N ILE A 86 -35.48 -36.82 14.08
CA ILE A 86 -34.98 -37.90 14.95
C ILE A 86 -33.49 -38.11 14.63
N ALA A 87 -32.65 -38.18 15.66
CA ALA A 87 -31.27 -38.64 15.59
C ALA A 87 -31.13 -39.93 16.41
N ALA A 88 -30.42 -40.92 15.86
CA ALA A 88 -30.09 -42.18 16.52
C ALA A 88 -28.55 -42.35 16.56
N PRO A 89 -27.95 -42.84 17.67
CA PRO A 89 -26.54 -43.19 17.74
C PRO A 89 -26.34 -44.71 17.61
N TYR A 90 -25.21 -45.12 17.03
CA TYR A 90 -24.75 -46.51 17.06
C TYR A 90 -23.41 -46.64 17.79
N SER A 91 -23.36 -47.68 18.62
CA SER A 91 -22.32 -48.06 19.56
C SER A 91 -21.27 -49.01 18.97
N SER A 92 -20.12 -49.00 19.62
CA SER A 92 -18.98 -49.92 19.60
C SER A 92 -19.30 -51.42 19.56
N ASN A 93 -18.44 -52.21 18.89
CA ASN A 93 -17.88 -53.45 19.46
C ASN A 93 -16.61 -53.91 18.72
N LEU A 94 -15.65 -54.35 19.53
CA LEU A 94 -14.37 -54.98 19.22
C LEU A 94 -14.54 -56.38 18.61
N ILE A 95 -13.53 -56.86 17.88
CA ILE A 95 -12.90 -58.19 17.96
C ILE A 95 -11.56 -58.11 17.20
N ASP A 96 -10.45 -58.25 17.93
CA ASP A 96 -9.12 -58.67 17.44
C ASP A 96 -9.15 -60.17 17.14
N LEU A 97 -8.28 -60.64 16.23
CA LEU A 97 -7.53 -61.89 16.36
C LEU A 97 -6.49 -61.99 15.23
N ASP A 98 -5.22 -61.86 15.61
CA ASP A 98 -4.04 -62.35 14.89
C ASP A 98 -4.08 -63.88 14.79
N ASP A 99 -3.53 -64.47 13.71
CA ASP A 99 -2.69 -65.67 13.83
C ASP A 99 -1.94 -66.03 12.53
N GLU A 100 -0.79 -66.66 12.76
CA GLU A 100 0.41 -66.73 11.94
C GLU A 100 0.35 -67.65 10.70
N TYR A 101 1.06 -67.22 9.67
CA TYR A 101 1.25 -67.90 8.39
C TYR A 101 2.50 -68.80 8.45
N SER A 102 2.34 -70.12 8.28
CA SER A 102 3.44 -71.08 8.08
C SER A 102 3.43 -71.62 6.65
N ALA A 103 4.54 -71.43 5.93
CA ALA A 103 4.74 -71.85 4.54
C ALA A 103 5.52 -73.19 4.43
N PRO A 104 5.12 -74.12 3.55
CA PRO A 104 5.98 -75.22 3.12
C PRO A 104 6.84 -74.83 1.90
N LYS A 105 8.14 -75.15 1.95
CA LYS A 105 9.10 -75.03 0.84
C LYS A 105 9.02 -76.25 -0.08
N GLU A 106 8.68 -76.04 -1.35
CA GLU A 106 9.03 -76.97 -2.44
C GLU A 106 9.88 -76.24 -3.49
N GLN A 107 11.04 -76.82 -3.81
CA GLN A 107 11.96 -76.35 -4.84
C GLN A 107 11.44 -76.74 -6.24
N GLN A 108 11.13 -75.75 -7.08
CA GLN A 108 10.94 -75.92 -8.52
C GLN A 108 12.11 -75.27 -9.28
N SER A 109 12.70 -76.02 -10.21
CA SER A 109 13.75 -75.56 -11.12
C SER A 109 13.18 -74.61 -12.19
N PRO A 110 13.91 -73.57 -12.64
CA PRO A 110 13.38 -72.58 -13.58
C PRO A 110 13.33 -73.11 -15.04
N PRO A 111 12.37 -72.63 -15.86
CA PRO A 111 12.29 -72.96 -17.28
C PRO A 111 13.34 -72.19 -18.11
N PRO A 112 13.63 -72.63 -19.36
CA PRO A 112 14.74 -72.10 -20.15
C PRO A 112 14.50 -70.68 -20.69
N VAL A 113 15.57 -69.90 -20.80
CA VAL A 113 15.61 -68.48 -21.16
C VAL A 113 15.36 -68.28 -22.67
N PRO A 114 14.46 -67.36 -23.09
CA PRO A 114 14.27 -66.99 -24.50
C PRO A 114 15.39 -66.07 -25.03
N PRO A 115 15.63 -66.03 -26.36
CA PRO A 115 16.78 -65.35 -26.94
C PRO A 115 16.70 -63.81 -26.81
N LYS A 116 17.88 -63.18 -26.64
CA LYS A 116 18.05 -61.72 -26.48
C LYS A 116 17.51 -60.94 -27.68
N ILE A 117 16.63 -59.98 -27.39
CA ILE A 117 16.21 -58.92 -28.32
C ILE A 117 17.37 -57.91 -28.48
N PRO A 118 17.66 -57.38 -29.68
CA PRO A 118 18.71 -56.37 -29.87
C PRO A 118 18.42 -55.09 -29.08
N GLU A 119 19.41 -54.59 -28.36
CA GLU A 119 19.34 -53.34 -27.60
C GLU A 119 19.13 -52.14 -28.54
N ILE A 120 18.03 -51.41 -28.33
CA ILE A 120 17.82 -50.09 -28.91
C ILE A 120 18.77 -49.12 -28.18
N PRO A 121 19.52 -48.23 -28.86
CA PRO A 121 20.40 -47.29 -28.20
C PRO A 121 19.58 -46.44 -27.22
N ALA A 122 19.99 -46.43 -25.95
CA ALA A 122 19.38 -45.59 -24.93
C ALA A 122 19.45 -44.13 -25.41
N PHE A 123 18.29 -43.49 -25.52
CA PHE A 123 18.22 -42.04 -25.62
C PHE A 123 18.81 -41.50 -24.32
N GLU A 124 19.98 -40.88 -24.37
CA GLU A 124 20.50 -40.09 -23.26
C GLU A 124 19.56 -38.90 -23.08
N GLU A 125 18.58 -39.04 -22.19
CA GLU A 125 17.95 -37.88 -21.58
C GLU A 125 19.05 -37.08 -20.89
N LYS A 126 19.33 -35.90 -21.44
CA LYS A 126 20.06 -34.86 -20.71
C LYS A 126 19.34 -34.65 -19.39
N LYS A 127 19.88 -35.20 -18.30
CA LYS A 127 19.51 -34.79 -16.95
C LYS A 127 19.80 -33.30 -16.84
N GLU A 128 18.77 -32.49 -16.99
CA GLU A 128 18.83 -31.10 -16.56
C GLU A 128 19.32 -31.10 -15.12
N ALA A 129 20.37 -30.32 -14.85
CA ALA A 129 20.88 -30.17 -13.50
C ALA A 129 19.72 -29.76 -12.59
N VAL A 130 19.43 -30.56 -11.56
CA VAL A 130 18.38 -30.27 -10.58
C VAL A 130 18.74 -28.93 -9.94
N LYS A 131 18.06 -27.86 -10.39
CA LYS A 131 18.28 -26.52 -9.88
C LYS A 131 17.95 -26.55 -8.39
N ALA A 132 18.89 -26.11 -7.55
CA ALA A 132 18.65 -26.07 -6.11
C ALA A 132 17.38 -25.26 -5.83
N LYS A 133 16.47 -25.84 -5.05
CA LYS A 133 15.21 -25.15 -4.70
C LYS A 133 15.52 -23.84 -3.99
N GLU A 134 14.81 -22.79 -4.39
CA GLU A 134 14.98 -21.48 -3.79
C GLU A 134 14.41 -21.44 -2.37
N ARG A 135 15.08 -20.69 -1.49
CA ARG A 135 14.68 -20.55 -0.09
C ARG A 135 14.23 -19.13 0.24
N PRO A 136 13.26 -18.93 1.16
CA PRO A 136 12.77 -17.60 1.50
C PRO A 136 13.84 -16.72 2.19
N GLU A 137 14.84 -17.29 2.89
CA GLU A 137 15.87 -16.50 3.58
C GLU A 137 16.75 -15.69 2.62
N LYS A 138 16.77 -16.05 1.33
CA LYS A 138 17.48 -15.29 0.29
C LYS A 138 17.05 -13.82 0.29
N TYR A 139 15.80 -13.54 0.65
CA TYR A 139 15.21 -12.21 0.62
C TYR A 139 15.35 -11.43 1.93
N THR A 140 15.74 -12.08 3.04
CA THR A 140 15.83 -11.44 4.36
C THR A 140 16.86 -10.31 4.40
N LYS A 141 18.10 -10.56 3.96
CA LYS A 141 19.15 -9.53 3.99
C LYS A 141 18.89 -8.41 2.98
N PRO A 142 18.53 -8.69 1.71
CA PRO A 142 18.13 -7.66 0.75
C PRO A 142 17.01 -6.75 1.28
N PHE A 143 15.97 -7.32 1.89
CA PHE A 143 14.87 -6.53 2.44
C PHE A 143 15.32 -5.62 3.61
N THR A 144 16.10 -6.16 4.56
CA THR A 144 16.61 -5.32 5.67
C THR A 144 17.54 -4.20 5.19
N SER A 145 18.34 -4.43 4.14
CA SER A 145 19.12 -3.38 3.49
C SER A 145 18.22 -2.32 2.84
N PHE A 146 17.22 -2.74 2.07
CA PHE A 146 16.25 -1.84 1.44
C PHE A 146 15.56 -0.92 2.46
N MET A 147 15.09 -1.48 3.57
CA MET A 147 14.39 -0.71 4.61
C MET A 147 15.28 0.30 5.35
N THR A 148 16.57 -0.01 5.48
CA THR A 148 17.58 0.86 6.11
C THR A 148 17.99 1.99 5.18
N GLU A 149 18.19 1.68 3.90
CA GLU A 149 18.75 2.61 2.94
C GLU A 149 17.71 3.61 2.39
N ASN A 150 16.43 3.21 2.37
CA ASN A 150 15.34 3.92 1.70
C ASN A 150 14.25 4.40 2.67
N PRO A 151 14.55 5.41 3.51
CA PRO A 151 13.63 5.81 4.57
C PRO A 151 12.39 6.54 4.05
N THR A 152 12.51 7.42 3.05
CA THR A 152 11.35 8.14 2.51
C THR A 152 10.73 7.42 1.32
N ILE A 153 9.55 7.85 0.90
CA ILE A 153 8.91 7.32 -0.31
C ILE A 153 9.76 7.56 -1.57
N PHE A 154 10.36 8.75 -1.68
CA PHE A 154 11.18 9.12 -2.84
C PHE A 154 12.41 8.22 -3.00
N HIS A 155 13.08 7.87 -1.89
CA HIS A 155 14.21 6.93 -1.93
C HIS A 155 13.75 5.52 -2.29
N ALA A 156 12.60 5.09 -1.79
CA ALA A 156 12.07 3.77 -2.09
C ALA A 156 11.74 3.62 -3.60
N VAL A 157 11.07 4.62 -4.19
CA VAL A 157 10.77 4.65 -5.63
C VAL A 157 12.03 4.74 -6.48
N ASP A 158 12.99 5.60 -6.13
CA ASP A 158 14.26 5.73 -6.85
C ASP A 158 15.08 4.43 -6.83
N THR A 159 15.14 3.75 -5.69
CA THR A 159 15.80 2.43 -5.60
C THR A 159 15.07 1.37 -6.42
N VAL A 160 13.74 1.32 -6.37
CA VAL A 160 12.95 0.41 -7.21
C VAL A 160 13.19 0.67 -8.70
N ALA A 161 13.20 1.93 -9.13
CA ALA A 161 13.49 2.31 -10.51
C ALA A 161 14.90 1.84 -10.94
N LYS A 162 15.92 2.06 -10.09
CA LYS A 162 17.27 1.56 -10.34
C LYS A 162 17.35 0.04 -10.41
N ASP A 163 16.59 -0.68 -9.59
CA ASP A 163 16.54 -2.14 -9.61
C ASP A 163 15.92 -2.64 -10.92
N LEU A 164 14.82 -2.02 -11.35
CA LEU A 164 14.15 -2.30 -12.62
C LEU A 164 15.09 -2.06 -13.82
N GLU A 165 15.80 -0.93 -13.85
CA GLU A 165 16.76 -0.61 -14.92
C GLU A 165 17.90 -1.63 -14.99
N ARG A 166 18.46 -2.05 -13.84
CA ARG A 166 19.47 -3.11 -13.79
C ARG A 166 18.96 -4.46 -14.31
N SER A 167 17.64 -4.68 -14.26
CA SER A 167 16.98 -5.87 -14.81
C SER A 167 16.41 -5.66 -16.23
N GLY A 168 16.80 -4.59 -16.91
CA GLY A 168 16.48 -4.34 -18.32
C GLY A 168 15.13 -3.70 -18.58
N TYR A 169 14.46 -3.16 -17.56
CA TYR A 169 13.26 -2.34 -17.75
C TYR A 169 13.62 -0.96 -18.28
N LYS A 170 12.85 -0.46 -19.24
CA LYS A 170 13.03 0.88 -19.81
C LYS A 170 12.04 1.88 -19.18
N LYS A 171 12.55 3.01 -18.68
CA LYS A 171 11.69 4.12 -18.25
C LYS A 171 10.92 4.70 -19.44
N VAL A 172 9.62 4.86 -19.29
CA VAL A 172 8.76 5.63 -20.19
C VAL A 172 8.14 6.81 -19.44
N SER A 173 7.90 7.90 -20.15
CA SER A 173 7.37 9.13 -19.59
C SER A 173 5.89 9.26 -19.90
N GLU A 174 5.08 9.69 -18.93
CA GLU A 174 3.66 10.00 -19.15
C GLU A 174 3.45 11.13 -20.17
N ARG A 175 4.49 11.94 -20.41
CA ARG A 175 4.45 13.13 -21.27
C ARG A 175 4.75 12.84 -22.74
N ASP A 176 5.28 11.65 -23.03
CA ASP A 176 5.75 11.29 -24.37
C ASP A 176 4.81 10.27 -25.01
N SER A 177 4.89 10.12 -26.33
CA SER A 177 4.36 8.93 -27.00
C SER A 177 5.16 7.70 -26.59
N TRP A 178 4.50 6.54 -26.49
CA TRP A 178 5.18 5.29 -26.16
C TRP A 178 5.50 4.50 -27.41
N ASP A 179 6.51 3.64 -27.32
CA ASP A 179 6.91 2.69 -28.36
C ASP A 179 7.14 1.36 -27.65
N LEU A 180 6.04 0.63 -27.42
CA LEU A 180 6.07 -0.62 -26.66
C LEU A 180 6.21 -1.80 -27.63
N LYS A 181 6.83 -2.87 -27.15
CA LYS A 181 7.05 -4.10 -27.91
C LYS A 181 6.59 -5.30 -27.11
N GLN A 182 6.08 -6.31 -27.81
CA GLN A 182 5.88 -7.66 -27.26
C GLN A 182 7.21 -8.17 -26.69
N GLY A 183 7.15 -8.84 -25.53
CA GLY A 183 8.34 -9.25 -24.77
C GLY A 183 9.07 -8.11 -24.06
N GLY A 184 8.65 -6.85 -24.23
CA GLY A 184 9.28 -5.67 -23.66
C GLY A 184 8.99 -5.48 -22.17
N LYS A 185 9.89 -4.76 -21.50
CA LYS A 185 9.85 -4.45 -20.06
C LYS A 185 9.97 -2.95 -19.85
N TYR A 186 9.01 -2.35 -19.15
CA TYR A 186 8.92 -0.90 -19.01
C TYR A 186 8.46 -0.49 -17.62
N TYR A 187 8.79 0.73 -17.23
CA TYR A 187 8.20 1.32 -16.03
C TYR A 187 7.94 2.80 -16.23
N VAL A 188 6.97 3.32 -15.50
CA VAL A 188 6.58 4.73 -15.50
C VAL A 188 6.47 5.22 -14.07
N GLU A 189 6.97 6.43 -13.83
CA GLU A 189 6.85 7.11 -12.55
C GLU A 189 5.88 8.26 -12.65
N ARG A 190 5.15 8.49 -11.56
CA ARG A 190 4.34 9.69 -11.36
C ARG A 190 4.79 10.36 -10.07
N ASN A 191 5.01 11.67 -10.15
CA ASN A 191 5.48 12.48 -9.01
C ASN A 191 6.82 12.04 -8.39
N GLY A 192 7.52 11.03 -8.92
CA GLY A 192 8.68 10.41 -8.25
C GLY A 192 8.34 9.73 -6.92
N SER A 193 7.05 9.54 -6.62
CA SER A 193 6.54 8.94 -5.38
C SER A 193 5.60 7.76 -5.65
N SER A 194 5.20 7.55 -6.90
CA SER A 194 4.48 6.35 -7.35
C SER A 194 5.10 5.81 -8.63
N LEU A 195 4.98 4.50 -8.83
CA LEU A 195 5.62 3.78 -9.92
C LEU A 195 4.74 2.62 -10.40
N ILE A 196 4.61 2.45 -11.71
CA ILE A 196 4.04 1.25 -12.31
C ILE A 196 5.10 0.60 -13.19
N ALA A 197 5.51 -0.62 -12.83
CA ALA A 197 6.39 -1.46 -13.62
C ALA A 197 5.57 -2.53 -14.33
N PHE A 198 5.83 -2.78 -15.60
CA PHE A 198 5.11 -3.78 -16.36
C PHE A 198 5.97 -4.46 -17.41
N SER A 199 5.60 -5.69 -17.73
CA SER A 199 6.14 -6.44 -18.85
C SER A 199 5.02 -6.95 -19.74
N ILE A 200 5.29 -6.98 -21.04
CA ILE A 200 4.32 -7.36 -22.07
C ILE A 200 4.71 -8.75 -22.55
N GLY A 201 3.79 -9.70 -22.46
CA GLY A 201 4.00 -11.05 -22.99
C GLY A 201 4.36 -11.06 -24.48
N ASP A 202 5.15 -12.03 -24.89
CA ASP A 202 5.55 -12.22 -26.29
C ASP A 202 4.35 -12.53 -27.21
N GLY A 203 3.30 -13.16 -26.67
CA GLY A 203 2.03 -13.44 -27.35
C GLY A 203 0.93 -12.40 -27.08
N TYR A 204 1.25 -11.23 -26.52
CA TYR A 204 0.22 -10.24 -26.18
C TYR A 204 -0.47 -9.66 -27.42
N VAL A 205 -1.80 -9.58 -27.37
CA VAL A 205 -2.64 -8.88 -28.35
C VAL A 205 -3.62 -7.99 -27.59
N ALA A 206 -3.95 -6.81 -28.13
CA ALA A 206 -4.89 -5.89 -27.49
C ALA A 206 -6.23 -6.57 -27.16
N GLY A 207 -6.72 -6.34 -25.94
CA GLY A 207 -7.89 -7.03 -25.37
C GLY A 207 -7.56 -8.25 -24.52
N ASN A 208 -6.32 -8.76 -24.56
CA ASN A 208 -5.82 -9.68 -23.54
C ASN A 208 -5.71 -8.97 -22.18
N GLY A 209 -5.72 -9.77 -21.12
CA GLY A 209 -5.73 -9.29 -19.75
C GLY A 209 -4.36 -8.91 -19.19
N ALA A 210 -4.40 -8.55 -17.91
CA ALA A 210 -3.23 -8.28 -17.09
C ALA A 210 -3.30 -9.04 -15.75
N ALA A 211 -2.17 -9.61 -15.33
CA ALA A 211 -1.93 -10.02 -13.95
C ALA A 211 -1.28 -8.84 -13.21
N ILE A 212 -2.00 -8.24 -12.26
CA ILE A 212 -1.58 -7.01 -11.59
C ILE A 212 -1.43 -7.28 -10.09
N VAL A 213 -0.30 -6.89 -9.51
CA VAL A 213 -0.18 -6.72 -8.06
C VAL A 213 -0.10 -5.22 -7.78
N ALA A 214 -0.93 -4.71 -6.89
CA ALA A 214 -0.97 -3.28 -6.57
C ALA A 214 -0.96 -3.07 -5.07
N GLY A 215 -0.11 -2.17 -4.59
CA GLY A 215 0.00 -1.79 -3.18
C GLY A 215 0.42 -0.34 -3.05
N HIS A 216 0.82 0.07 -1.86
CA HIS A 216 1.33 1.42 -1.63
C HIS A 216 2.74 1.39 -1.05
N ILE A 217 3.50 2.47 -1.28
CA ILE A 217 4.90 2.58 -0.89
C ILE A 217 5.17 3.80 0.01
N ASP A 218 4.14 4.63 0.23
CA ASP A 218 4.13 5.59 1.31
C ASP A 218 4.03 4.89 2.67
N ALA A 219 4.34 5.62 3.72
CA ALA A 219 4.25 5.15 5.09
C ALA A 219 4.03 6.37 5.99
N LEU A 220 3.41 6.15 7.14
CA LEU A 220 3.35 7.19 8.18
C LEU A 220 4.72 7.83 8.46
N THR A 221 4.71 9.14 8.65
CA THR A 221 5.92 9.92 8.86
C THR A 221 5.60 11.27 9.53
N ALA A 222 6.62 12.08 9.81
CA ALA A 222 6.46 13.49 10.15
C ALA A 222 7.04 14.35 9.03
N LYS A 223 6.16 15.02 8.27
CA LYS A 223 6.55 15.87 7.15
C LYS A 223 6.95 17.26 7.67
N LEU A 224 8.00 17.83 7.09
CA LEU A 224 8.41 19.20 7.39
C LEU A 224 7.34 20.19 6.95
N LYS A 225 7.00 21.17 7.79
CA LYS A 225 6.06 22.23 7.40
C LYS A 225 6.67 23.12 6.31
N PRO A 226 5.85 23.79 5.46
CA PRO A 226 6.35 24.72 4.46
C PRO A 226 7.26 25.81 5.04
N ILE A 227 6.93 26.29 6.24
CA ILE A 227 7.78 27.17 7.04
C ILE A 227 7.99 26.45 8.38
N PRO A 228 9.10 25.72 8.55
CA PRO A 228 9.32 24.89 9.73
C PRO A 228 10.08 25.64 10.83
N THR A 229 10.42 26.91 10.61
CA THR A 229 11.16 27.70 11.58
C THR A 229 10.27 28.06 12.77
N LEU A 230 10.74 27.71 13.97
CA LEU A 230 10.09 28.04 15.24
C LEU A 230 11.01 28.95 16.05
N ARG A 231 10.43 29.73 16.98
CA ARG A 231 11.21 30.50 17.94
C ARG A 231 11.98 29.53 18.85
N THR A 232 13.24 29.85 19.15
CA THR A 232 13.99 29.19 20.22
C THR A 232 13.21 29.29 21.53
N LYS A 233 13.10 28.18 22.27
CA LYS A 233 12.41 28.12 23.56
C LYS A 233 13.34 27.51 24.60
N ALA A 234 13.59 28.24 25.68
CA ALA A 234 14.39 27.76 26.81
C ALA A 234 15.73 27.13 26.38
N GLY A 235 16.47 27.78 25.47
CA GLY A 235 17.74 27.27 24.98
C GLY A 235 17.66 26.21 23.86
N PHE A 236 16.46 25.79 23.44
CA PHE A 236 16.28 24.72 22.45
C PHE A 236 15.76 25.24 21.11
N VAL A 237 16.40 24.79 20.03
CA VAL A 237 15.94 24.97 18.65
C VAL A 237 15.01 23.83 18.29
N GLN A 238 13.78 24.18 17.89
CA GLN A 238 12.74 23.23 17.51
C GLN A 238 12.46 23.31 16.00
N LEU A 239 11.92 22.22 15.45
CA LEU A 239 11.58 22.12 14.03
C LEU A 239 10.07 21.89 13.85
N GLY A 240 9.43 22.75 13.07
CA GLY A 240 8.00 22.66 12.76
C GLY A 240 7.72 21.52 11.79
N VAL A 241 7.02 20.48 12.27
CA VAL A 241 6.61 19.30 11.49
C VAL A 241 5.12 19.07 11.62
N ALA A 242 4.54 18.33 10.67
CA ALA A 242 3.16 17.88 10.70
C ALA A 242 3.12 16.34 10.61
N PRO A 243 2.21 15.67 11.34
CA PRO A 243 2.02 14.24 11.15
C PRO A 243 1.47 13.96 9.76
N TYR A 244 2.06 13.00 9.06
CA TYR A 244 1.45 12.38 7.89
C TYR A 244 0.72 11.12 8.35
N ALA A 245 -0.57 11.04 8.02
CA ALA A 245 -1.49 10.02 8.53
C ALA A 245 -1.41 9.89 10.07
N GLY A 246 -1.21 8.67 10.57
CA GLY A 246 -1.07 8.35 11.99
C GLY A 246 0.27 8.75 12.64
N GLY A 247 1.14 9.48 11.94
CA GLY A 247 2.44 9.93 12.44
C GLY A 247 2.36 10.76 13.73
N LEU A 248 3.52 10.91 14.40
CA LEU A 248 3.64 11.54 15.72
C LEU A 248 2.66 10.93 16.74
N ASN A 249 2.59 9.60 16.77
CA ASN A 249 1.88 8.85 17.80
C ASN A 249 2.82 8.48 18.97
N SER A 250 2.34 7.75 19.97
CA SER A 250 3.11 7.42 21.17
C SER A 250 4.41 6.63 20.91
N THR A 251 4.55 5.96 19.76
CA THR A 251 5.77 5.20 19.44
C THR A 251 6.94 6.08 19.01
N TRP A 252 6.67 7.36 18.67
CA TRP A 252 7.65 8.34 18.19
C TRP A 252 8.43 9.05 19.30
N TRP A 253 7.95 8.95 20.54
CA TRP A 253 8.68 9.45 21.70
C TRP A 253 10.05 8.81 21.81
N ASP A 254 11.05 9.62 22.15
CA ASP A 254 12.39 9.14 22.49
C ASP A 254 13.08 8.32 21.39
N ARG A 255 12.73 8.60 20.13
CA ARG A 255 13.37 8.03 18.94
C ARG A 255 14.42 8.97 18.37
N ASP A 256 15.48 8.38 17.83
CA ASP A 256 16.52 9.08 17.09
C ASP A 256 16.02 9.27 15.65
N LEU A 257 15.74 10.52 15.28
CA LEU A 257 15.10 10.84 14.01
C LEU A 257 16.11 11.43 13.04
N GLY A 258 16.29 10.75 11.91
CA GLY A 258 16.96 11.30 10.73
C GLY A 258 16.02 12.19 9.92
N ILE A 259 16.56 12.86 8.91
CA ILE A 259 15.79 13.63 7.92
C ILE A 259 16.24 13.30 6.51
N GLY A 260 15.29 13.28 5.59
CA GLY A 260 15.56 13.09 4.18
C GLY A 260 14.35 13.34 3.32
N GLY A 261 14.52 13.27 2.01
CA GLY A 261 13.43 13.46 1.05
C GLY A 261 13.92 14.05 -0.25
N ARG A 262 13.06 14.81 -0.91
CA ARG A 262 13.34 15.44 -2.21
C ARG A 262 13.68 16.92 -2.05
N VAL A 263 14.66 17.38 -2.80
CA VAL A 263 15.01 18.80 -2.99
C VAL A 263 14.92 19.14 -4.47
N LEU A 264 14.20 20.22 -4.80
CA LEU A 264 14.13 20.79 -6.14
C LEU A 264 15.17 21.89 -6.28
N VAL A 265 16.07 21.74 -7.25
CA VAL A 265 17.22 22.63 -7.44
C VAL A 265 17.22 23.17 -8.87
N LYS A 266 17.49 24.46 -9.03
CA LYS A 266 17.68 25.09 -10.33
C LYS A 266 19.13 24.90 -10.79
N GLU A 267 19.34 24.05 -11.77
CA GLU A 267 20.65 23.78 -12.38
C GLU A 267 20.59 24.01 -13.88
N HIS A 268 21.55 24.77 -14.43
CA HIS A 268 21.66 25.02 -15.88
C HIS A 268 20.36 25.49 -16.54
N GLY A 269 19.59 26.33 -15.84
CA GLY A 269 18.30 26.87 -16.32
C GLY A 269 17.10 25.92 -16.23
N LYS A 270 17.27 24.71 -15.68
CA LYS A 270 16.20 23.72 -15.46
C LYS A 270 16.01 23.46 -13.97
N ILE A 271 14.84 22.97 -13.58
CA ILE A 271 14.61 22.46 -12.22
C ILE A 271 14.83 20.95 -12.26
N VAL A 272 15.73 20.46 -11.41
CA VAL A 272 16.04 19.05 -11.23
C VAL A 272 15.68 18.59 -9.82
N THR A 273 15.37 17.31 -9.68
CA THR A 273 15.11 16.67 -8.39
C THR A 273 16.40 16.02 -7.90
N LYS A 274 16.78 16.30 -6.64
CA LYS A 274 17.81 15.56 -5.91
C LYS A 274 17.20 14.91 -4.67
N LEU A 275 17.72 13.76 -4.27
CA LEU A 275 17.34 13.11 -3.02
C LEU A 275 18.42 13.34 -1.98
N VAL A 276 18.01 13.68 -0.77
CA VAL A 276 18.89 13.91 0.38
C VAL A 276 18.50 12.99 1.52
N LYS A 277 19.50 12.43 2.20
CA LYS A 277 19.33 11.69 3.45
C LYS A 277 20.53 12.00 4.34
N LEU A 278 20.32 12.71 5.44
CA LEU A 278 21.39 12.91 6.42
C LEU A 278 21.64 11.60 7.17
N ASP A 279 22.91 11.27 7.40
CA ASP A 279 23.35 9.99 7.95
C ASP A 279 23.47 9.98 9.48
N TRP A 280 23.09 11.07 10.15
CA TRP A 280 23.01 11.17 11.60
C TRP A 280 21.61 11.59 12.08
N PRO A 281 21.21 11.25 13.32
CA PRO A 281 19.93 11.72 13.88
C PRO A 281 20.00 13.21 14.17
N ILE A 282 19.18 13.98 13.46
CA ILE A 282 19.12 15.43 13.62
C ILE A 282 18.06 15.87 14.63
N ALA A 283 17.11 15.00 14.96
CA ALA A 283 15.95 15.38 15.73
C ALA A 283 15.55 14.32 16.76
N ARG A 284 14.97 14.77 17.87
CA ARG A 284 14.38 13.91 18.90
C ARG A 284 13.18 14.58 19.54
N ILE A 285 12.16 13.79 19.87
CA ILE A 285 10.99 14.24 20.62
C ILE A 285 11.08 13.61 22.03
N PRO A 286 11.58 14.34 23.05
CA PRO A 286 11.79 13.77 24.37
C PRO A 286 10.48 13.65 25.17
N THR A 287 10.29 12.55 25.88
CA THR A 287 9.18 12.47 26.85
C THR A 287 9.36 13.46 28.00
N LEU A 288 8.25 13.94 28.56
CA LEU A 288 8.28 14.56 29.87
C LEU A 288 8.39 13.47 30.94
N ALA A 289 9.37 13.60 31.84
CA ALA A 289 9.60 12.60 32.86
C ALA A 289 8.35 12.37 33.73
N PRO A 290 8.01 11.13 34.11
CA PRO A 290 6.80 10.82 34.88
C PRO A 290 6.74 11.50 36.25
N HIS A 291 7.89 11.93 36.80
CA HIS A 291 7.99 12.70 38.04
C HIS A 291 7.22 14.03 38.00
N PHE A 292 6.92 14.56 36.80
CA PHE A 292 6.10 15.77 36.62
C PHE A 292 4.58 15.50 36.76
N GLY A 293 4.18 14.27 37.09
CA GLY A 293 2.80 13.91 37.40
C GLY A 293 1.86 14.11 36.22
N ALA A 294 0.74 14.80 36.43
CA ALA A 294 -0.33 14.95 35.44
C ALA A 294 0.15 15.55 34.10
N ALA A 295 1.17 16.41 34.11
CA ALA A 295 1.71 17.00 32.89
C ALA A 295 2.40 15.98 31.96
N ALA A 296 2.88 14.85 32.53
CA ALA A 296 3.55 13.78 31.80
C ALA A 296 2.57 12.69 31.30
N VAL A 297 1.25 12.92 31.42
CA VAL A 297 0.21 12.00 30.98
C VAL A 297 -0.52 12.61 29.79
N GLY A 298 -0.60 11.87 28.68
CA GLY A 298 -1.28 12.31 27.46
C GLY A 298 -2.82 12.32 27.57
N PRO A 299 -3.53 12.67 26.48
CA PRO A 299 -3.00 12.89 25.13
C PRO A 299 -2.14 14.14 25.03
N PHE A 300 -1.08 14.05 24.24
CA PHE A 300 -0.17 15.17 24.00
C PHE A 300 -0.56 15.92 22.73
N ASN A 301 -0.48 17.24 22.79
CA ASN A 301 -0.71 18.10 21.65
C ASN A 301 0.42 17.93 20.62
N LYS A 302 0.07 17.50 19.40
CA LYS A 302 1.05 17.27 18.32
C LYS A 302 1.78 18.54 17.86
N GLU A 303 1.16 19.72 18.02
CA GLU A 303 1.70 21.02 17.63
C GLU A 303 2.64 21.62 18.68
N THR A 304 2.35 21.42 19.98
CA THR A 304 3.06 22.15 21.05
C THR A 304 3.87 21.25 21.97
N GLN A 305 3.57 19.95 22.04
CA GLN A 305 4.24 19.00 22.93
C GLN A 305 5.02 17.93 22.16
N MET A 306 4.57 17.51 20.98
CA MET A 306 5.28 16.53 20.13
C MET A 306 6.16 17.19 19.08
N VAL A 307 6.92 18.22 19.49
CA VAL A 307 7.74 19.02 18.57
C VAL A 307 9.19 18.54 18.63
N PRO A 308 9.79 18.14 17.50
CA PRO A 308 11.19 17.71 17.47
C PRO A 308 12.16 18.83 17.86
N ILE A 309 13.10 18.49 18.73
CA ILE A 309 14.25 19.33 19.08
C ILE A 309 15.40 18.97 18.13
N VAL A 310 16.04 19.97 17.55
CA VAL A 310 17.10 19.80 16.53
C VAL A 310 18.42 20.50 16.88
N GLY A 311 18.49 21.16 18.04
CA GLY A 311 19.71 21.78 18.50
C GLY A 311 19.54 22.67 19.72
N LEU A 312 20.64 23.31 20.10
CA LEU A 312 20.72 24.24 21.22
C LEU A 312 21.06 25.65 20.73
N ASP A 313 20.56 26.64 21.46
CA ASP A 313 20.81 28.06 21.32
C ASP A 313 20.51 28.79 22.64
N ASN A 314 21.55 28.97 23.47
CA ASN A 314 21.49 29.62 24.78
C ASN A 314 21.87 31.11 24.71
N SER A 315 21.70 31.76 23.56
CA SER A 315 22.02 33.18 23.37
C SER A 315 21.22 34.11 24.29
N ASP A 316 20.11 33.63 24.85
CA ASP A 316 19.28 34.32 25.84
C ASP A 316 19.88 34.36 27.26
N ILE A 317 20.79 33.43 27.61
CA ILE A 317 21.36 33.32 28.97
C ILE A 317 22.36 34.44 29.28
N SER A 318 23.16 34.88 28.30
CA SER A 318 24.26 35.83 28.53
C SER A 318 23.83 37.30 28.62
N GLY A 319 22.53 37.60 28.69
CA GLY A 319 22.01 38.98 28.78
C GLY A 319 22.39 39.90 27.61
N THR A 320 22.94 39.33 26.54
CA THR A 320 23.29 39.98 25.28
C THR A 320 22.18 39.82 24.25
N SER A 321 21.01 39.33 24.68
CA SER A 321 19.77 39.57 23.97
C SER A 321 19.47 41.06 24.09
N THR A 322 19.67 41.79 22.99
CA THR A 322 19.07 43.11 22.79
C THR A 322 17.57 42.96 22.97
N SER A 323 17.14 43.18 24.20
CA SER A 323 15.77 43.20 24.65
C SER A 323 15.16 44.53 24.24
N GLU A 324 15.10 44.80 22.94
CA GLU A 324 14.45 46.00 22.40
C GLU A 324 14.22 45.98 20.87
N GLU A 325 14.12 44.81 20.25
CA GLU A 325 13.41 44.70 18.96
C GLU A 325 12.28 43.67 19.10
N GLU A 326 11.08 44.15 19.41
CA GLU A 326 9.84 43.68 18.77
C GLU A 326 9.90 43.97 17.25
N GLY A 327 11.06 43.71 16.62
CA GLY A 327 11.37 43.95 15.23
C GLY A 327 10.90 42.76 14.42
N GLU A 328 10.40 43.06 13.23
CA GLU A 328 10.00 42.09 12.21
C GLU A 328 10.93 40.88 12.19
N TRP A 329 10.33 39.69 12.12
CA TRP A 329 11.02 38.45 11.79
C TRP A 329 11.98 38.68 10.59
N LYS A 330 13.29 38.81 10.85
CA LYS A 330 14.29 38.85 9.79
C LYS A 330 14.59 37.41 9.37
N ALA A 331 13.90 36.96 8.33
CA ALA A 331 14.20 35.72 7.63
C ALA A 331 15.71 35.65 7.33
N GLY A 332 16.35 34.51 7.60
CA GLY A 332 17.79 34.35 7.39
C GLY A 332 18.13 34.72 5.94
N MET A 333 19.11 35.62 5.72
CA MET A 333 19.45 36.12 4.38
C MET A 333 20.14 35.08 3.47
N LEU A 334 20.17 33.80 3.88
CA LEU A 334 20.77 32.73 3.09
C LEU A 334 20.00 32.52 1.78
N GLY A 335 20.73 32.64 0.67
CA GLY A 335 20.16 32.63 -0.68
C GLY A 335 19.64 33.99 -1.15
N GLY A 336 19.62 35.02 -0.30
CA GLY A 336 19.11 36.36 -0.62
C GLY A 336 17.62 36.52 -0.32
N GLU A 337 17.17 37.78 -0.27
CA GLU A 337 15.79 38.13 0.03
C GLU A 337 14.80 37.47 -0.95
N LYS A 338 13.63 37.06 -0.44
CA LYS A 338 12.53 36.44 -1.21
C LYS A 338 12.84 35.08 -1.84
N THR A 339 13.96 34.44 -1.48
CA THR A 339 14.22 33.06 -1.89
C THR A 339 13.55 32.04 -0.98
N PHE A 340 13.38 30.81 -1.48
CA PHE A 340 12.90 29.70 -0.66
C PHE A 340 13.82 29.45 0.52
N ALA A 341 15.14 29.43 0.31
CA ALA A 341 16.14 29.21 1.35
C ALA A 341 16.00 30.18 2.54
N ALA A 342 15.65 31.45 2.28
CA ALA A 342 15.45 32.44 3.32
C ALA A 342 14.26 32.14 4.26
N THR A 343 13.28 31.36 3.79
CA THR A 343 12.11 30.95 4.60
C THR A 343 12.40 29.76 5.52
N GLN A 344 13.56 29.13 5.38
CA GLN A 344 13.92 27.88 6.05
C GLN A 344 14.96 28.10 7.15
N PRO A 345 15.09 27.18 8.13
CA PRO A 345 16.11 27.27 9.15
C PRO A 345 17.53 27.21 8.55
N GLU A 346 18.37 28.20 8.87
CA GLU A 346 19.73 28.34 8.34
C GLU A 346 20.59 27.07 8.54
N ARG A 347 20.56 26.50 9.75
CA ARG A 347 21.32 25.28 10.06
C ARG A 347 20.88 24.09 9.20
N LEU A 348 19.58 23.99 8.92
CA LEU A 348 19.03 22.93 8.08
C LEU A 348 19.42 23.11 6.61
N ILE A 349 19.32 24.33 6.07
CA ILE A 349 19.76 24.65 4.70
C ILE A 349 21.23 24.28 4.51
N LYS A 350 22.11 24.65 5.46
CA LYS A 350 23.54 24.30 5.38
C LYS A 350 23.78 22.80 5.40
N ALA A 351 23.09 22.05 6.27
CA ALA A 351 23.24 20.59 6.36
C ALA A 351 22.80 19.89 5.06
N ILE A 352 21.59 20.21 4.56
CA ILE A 352 21.05 19.64 3.32
C ILE A 352 21.90 20.00 2.11
N SER A 353 22.36 21.25 2.03
CA SER A 353 23.18 21.70 0.91
C SER A 353 24.58 21.10 0.94
N GLY A 354 25.16 20.92 2.14
CA GLY A 354 26.44 20.23 2.31
C GLY A 354 26.39 18.78 1.81
N GLU A 355 25.35 18.05 2.18
CA GLU A 355 25.11 16.66 1.71
C GLU A 355 24.94 16.59 0.18
N LEU A 356 24.23 17.56 -0.40
CA LEU A 356 23.96 17.59 -1.85
C LEU A 356 25.06 18.27 -2.68
N GLY A 357 26.09 18.83 -2.05
CA GLY A 357 27.13 19.62 -2.72
C GLY A 357 26.61 20.94 -3.35
N ILE A 358 25.51 21.50 -2.81
CA ILE A 358 24.92 22.76 -3.29
C ILE A 358 25.64 23.94 -2.63
N THR A 359 26.26 24.79 -3.43
CA THR A 359 26.98 25.99 -2.95
C THR A 359 26.16 27.27 -3.09
N ASP A 360 25.30 27.35 -4.10
CA ASP A 360 24.35 28.45 -4.29
C ASP A 360 22.99 28.10 -3.67
N TYR A 361 22.73 28.60 -2.47
CA TYR A 361 21.46 28.35 -1.77
C TYR A 361 20.23 28.95 -2.48
N SER A 362 20.42 29.98 -3.32
CA SER A 362 19.32 30.59 -4.08
C SER A 362 18.78 29.66 -5.18
N SER A 363 19.57 28.64 -5.55
CA SER A 363 19.17 27.61 -6.50
C SER A 363 18.12 26.65 -5.95
N ILE A 364 17.98 26.54 -4.63
CA ILE A 364 16.96 25.67 -4.01
C ILE A 364 15.59 26.29 -4.23
N VAL A 365 14.73 25.59 -4.97
CA VAL A 365 13.38 26.05 -5.32
C VAL A 365 12.36 25.65 -4.25
N SER A 366 12.44 24.41 -3.77
CA SER A 366 11.57 23.85 -2.74
C SER A 366 12.10 22.50 -2.27
N TRP A 367 11.58 21.96 -1.18
CA TRP A 367 11.81 20.58 -0.76
C TRP A 367 10.56 19.91 -0.19
N GLU A 368 10.60 18.59 -0.10
CA GLU A 368 9.66 17.75 0.63
C GLU A 368 10.49 16.80 1.49
N LEU A 369 10.61 17.13 2.77
CA LEU A 369 11.44 16.40 3.73
C LEU A 369 10.59 15.74 4.81
N GLU A 370 11.07 14.60 5.28
CA GLU A 370 10.40 13.69 6.21
C GLU A 370 11.37 13.33 7.33
N LEU A 371 10.89 13.34 8.58
CA LEU A 371 11.60 12.75 9.70
C LEU A 371 11.27 11.27 9.82
N PHE A 372 12.28 10.46 10.13
CA PHE A 372 12.12 9.01 10.22
C PHE A 372 13.03 8.41 11.29
N ASP A 373 12.63 7.27 11.89
CA ASP A 373 13.51 6.48 12.77
C ASP A 373 14.75 6.03 11.98
N ILE A 374 15.93 6.50 12.43
CA ILE A 374 17.22 6.20 11.78
C ILE A 374 17.75 4.82 12.17
N GLN A 375 17.21 4.19 13.22
CA GLN A 375 17.67 2.89 13.67
C GLN A 375 17.54 1.83 12.54
N PRO A 376 18.65 1.19 12.11
CA PRO A 376 18.63 0.26 10.98
C PRO A 376 17.67 -0.91 11.14
N ALA A 377 17.14 -1.43 10.03
CA ALA A 377 16.38 -2.67 10.04
C ALA A 377 17.29 -3.86 10.35
N GLN A 378 16.82 -4.79 11.18
CA GLN A 378 17.66 -5.90 11.64
C GLN A 378 16.84 -7.15 11.98
N LEU A 379 17.52 -8.30 11.97
CA LEU A 379 16.98 -9.55 12.50
C LEU A 379 16.85 -9.48 14.03
N GLY A 380 15.80 -10.06 14.57
CA GLY A 380 15.50 -10.09 16.00
C GLY A 380 14.94 -11.43 16.47
N GLY A 381 14.77 -11.57 17.78
CA GLY A 381 14.41 -12.84 18.43
C GLY A 381 15.61 -13.75 18.67
N LEU A 382 15.49 -14.68 19.63
CA LEU A 382 16.58 -15.60 20.00
C LEU A 382 17.04 -16.45 18.81
N GLY A 383 16.11 -16.86 17.94
CA GLY A 383 16.38 -17.61 16.71
C GLY A 383 16.54 -16.76 15.44
N LYS A 384 16.58 -15.42 15.53
CA LYS A 384 16.54 -14.51 14.35
C LYS A 384 15.29 -14.69 13.48
N GLU A 385 14.16 -14.97 14.13
CA GLU A 385 12.87 -15.28 13.50
C GLU A 385 12.09 -14.03 13.08
N PHE A 386 12.52 -12.85 13.52
CA PHE A 386 11.84 -11.59 13.25
C PHE A 386 12.71 -10.62 12.46
N ILE A 387 12.07 -9.67 11.79
CA ILE A 387 12.67 -8.44 11.28
C ILE A 387 12.04 -7.26 12.02
N PHE A 388 12.86 -6.40 12.63
CA PHE A 388 12.45 -5.15 13.25
C PHE A 388 12.87 -3.98 12.36
N ALA A 389 11.91 -3.20 11.86
CA ALA A 389 12.16 -2.10 10.95
C ALA A 389 11.11 -0.99 11.10
N GLY A 390 11.46 0.24 10.71
CA GLY A 390 10.47 1.29 10.52
C GLY A 390 9.83 1.20 9.14
N ARG A 391 8.58 1.68 9.00
CA ARG A 391 7.88 1.85 7.71
C ARG A 391 7.67 0.54 6.95
N ILE A 392 7.43 -0.57 7.67
CA ILE A 392 7.11 -1.88 7.08
C ILE A 392 5.85 -1.77 6.22
N ASP A 393 4.88 -1.01 6.71
CA ASP A 393 3.66 -0.64 6.03
C ASP A 393 3.90 0.47 4.98
N ASP A 394 3.71 0.24 3.67
CA ASP A 394 3.55 -1.06 2.99
C ASP A 394 4.77 -1.42 2.10
N LYS A 395 5.94 -0.92 2.51
CA LYS A 395 7.21 -1.24 1.85
C LYS A 395 7.52 -2.74 1.86
N LEU A 396 6.97 -3.52 2.79
CA LEU A 396 7.13 -4.98 2.83
C LEU A 396 6.48 -5.64 1.61
N CYS A 397 5.21 -5.37 1.34
CA CYS A 397 4.52 -5.96 0.21
C CYS A 397 4.98 -5.35 -1.11
N SER A 398 5.13 -4.02 -1.16
CA SER A 398 5.67 -3.32 -2.33
C SER A 398 7.01 -3.87 -2.80
N TRP A 399 7.95 -4.07 -1.86
CA TRP A 399 9.26 -4.63 -2.19
C TRP A 399 9.15 -6.09 -2.67
N ALA A 400 8.37 -6.93 -1.99
CA ALA A 400 8.17 -8.32 -2.38
C ALA A 400 7.52 -8.44 -3.78
N ALA A 401 6.56 -7.58 -4.09
CA ALA A 401 5.88 -7.53 -5.38
C ALA A 401 6.85 -7.16 -6.53
N ILE A 402 7.74 -6.18 -6.31
CA ILE A 402 8.80 -5.85 -7.28
C ILE A 402 9.76 -7.02 -7.47
N GLN A 403 10.26 -7.63 -6.39
CA GLN A 403 11.16 -8.78 -6.51
C GLN A 403 10.51 -9.96 -7.26
N ALA A 404 9.21 -10.20 -7.04
CA ALA A 404 8.45 -11.19 -7.79
C ALA A 404 8.44 -10.87 -9.30
N LEU A 405 8.14 -9.62 -9.68
CA LEU A 405 8.16 -9.19 -11.08
C LEU A 405 9.56 -9.32 -11.72
N LEU A 406 10.62 -9.02 -10.97
CA LEU A 406 12.00 -9.18 -11.44
C LEU A 406 12.37 -10.64 -11.71
N ASN A 407 11.79 -11.57 -10.94
CA ASN A 407 12.02 -13.01 -11.10
C ASN A 407 11.16 -13.63 -12.22
N THR A 408 10.04 -13.01 -12.59
CA THR A 408 9.09 -13.55 -13.57
C THR A 408 9.58 -13.40 -15.02
N SER A 409 9.42 -14.48 -15.80
CA SER A 409 9.68 -14.48 -17.24
C SER A 409 8.56 -13.82 -18.05
N THR A 410 8.93 -13.18 -19.16
CA THR A 410 8.01 -12.64 -20.17
C THR A 410 7.70 -13.63 -21.30
N ALA A 411 8.43 -14.74 -21.38
CA ALA A 411 8.28 -15.73 -22.44
C ALA A 411 7.02 -16.58 -22.27
N ASN A 412 6.44 -17.00 -23.40
CA ASN A 412 5.26 -17.87 -23.47
C ASN A 412 4.06 -17.33 -22.69
N SER A 413 3.81 -16.02 -22.76
CA SER A 413 2.66 -15.40 -22.09
C SER A 413 1.94 -14.45 -23.04
N SER A 414 0.61 -14.45 -22.97
CA SER A 414 -0.24 -13.53 -23.71
C SER A 414 -0.75 -12.36 -22.85
N GLN A 415 -0.29 -12.24 -21.59
CA GLN A 415 -0.77 -11.27 -20.62
C GLN A 415 0.22 -10.11 -20.40
N ILE A 416 -0.30 -8.99 -19.90
CA ILE A 416 0.51 -7.98 -19.23
C ILE A 416 0.79 -8.46 -17.80
N LYS A 417 2.01 -8.29 -17.31
CA LYS A 417 2.35 -8.52 -15.89
C LYS A 417 2.79 -7.19 -15.30
N ALA A 418 2.10 -6.71 -14.27
CA ALA A 418 2.31 -5.36 -13.74
C ALA A 418 2.35 -5.31 -12.22
N ILE A 419 3.21 -4.44 -11.70
CA ILE A 419 3.26 -4.02 -10.30
C ILE A 419 2.96 -2.53 -10.24
N ALA A 420 1.96 -2.13 -9.46
CA ALA A 420 1.57 -0.74 -9.28
C ALA A 420 1.78 -0.31 -7.82
N LEU A 421 2.68 0.63 -7.59
CA LEU A 421 3.03 1.16 -6.28
C LEU A 421 2.52 2.60 -6.17
N PHE A 422 1.55 2.81 -5.29
CA PHE A 422 0.90 4.11 -5.08
C PHE A 422 1.49 4.86 -3.88
N ASP A 423 1.31 6.18 -3.90
CA ASP A 423 1.52 7.08 -2.76
C ASP A 423 0.15 7.44 -2.18
N ASP A 424 0.12 8.20 -1.09
CA ASP A 424 -1.09 8.75 -0.48
C ASP A 424 -2.13 7.74 0.02
N GLU A 425 -1.84 6.44 0.13
CA GLU A 425 -2.80 5.44 0.62
C GLU A 425 -3.24 5.78 2.04
N GLU A 426 -2.25 6.10 2.87
CA GLU A 426 -2.38 6.37 4.30
C GLU A 426 -3.26 7.61 4.61
N VAL A 427 -3.55 8.41 3.58
CA VAL A 427 -4.42 9.60 3.63
C VAL A 427 -5.63 9.49 2.69
N GLY A 428 -5.96 8.29 2.25
CA GLY A 428 -7.18 7.95 1.51
C GLY A 428 -7.06 7.91 -0.01
N SER A 429 -5.84 7.92 -0.56
CA SER A 429 -5.49 7.73 -1.98
C SER A 429 -6.06 8.77 -2.96
N LEU A 430 -6.68 9.86 -2.48
CA LEU A 430 -7.41 10.84 -3.30
C LEU A 430 -6.51 11.97 -3.84
N LEU A 431 -5.37 11.61 -4.42
CA LEU A 431 -4.47 12.52 -5.11
C LEU A 431 -3.98 11.89 -6.42
N ARG A 432 -3.33 12.67 -7.29
CA ARG A 432 -2.95 12.21 -8.64
C ARG A 432 -2.05 10.98 -8.65
N GLN A 433 -1.27 10.79 -7.60
CA GLN A 433 -0.33 9.70 -7.44
C GLN A 433 -0.89 8.55 -6.56
N GLY A 434 -2.04 8.76 -5.92
CA GLY A 434 -2.73 7.71 -5.16
C GLY A 434 -3.65 6.83 -6.00
N ALA A 435 -4.13 5.74 -5.40
CA ALA A 435 -4.89 4.70 -6.09
C ALA A 435 -6.28 5.14 -6.57
N ARG A 436 -6.85 6.22 -6.01
CA ARG A 436 -8.09 6.85 -6.51
C ARG A 436 -7.84 7.83 -7.65
N GLY A 437 -6.59 8.01 -8.05
CA GLY A 437 -6.21 8.70 -9.28
C GLY A 437 -6.43 7.83 -10.52
N ASN A 438 -6.03 8.35 -11.68
CA ASN A 438 -6.15 7.65 -12.96
C ASN A 438 -4.86 6.91 -13.38
N PHE A 439 -3.89 6.71 -12.48
CA PHE A 439 -2.56 6.25 -12.88
C PHE A 439 -2.59 4.85 -13.51
N LEU A 440 -3.08 3.84 -12.79
CA LEU A 440 -3.22 2.48 -13.34
C LEU A 440 -4.16 2.40 -14.55
N PRO A 441 -5.38 2.97 -14.52
CA PRO A 441 -6.25 2.99 -15.70
C PRO A 441 -5.57 3.58 -16.94
N SER A 442 -4.89 4.73 -16.78
CA SER A 442 -4.24 5.41 -17.90
C SER A 442 -3.05 4.61 -18.45
N VAL A 443 -2.27 3.95 -17.59
CA VAL A 443 -1.17 3.09 -18.04
C VAL A 443 -1.68 1.89 -18.82
N LEU A 444 -2.71 1.19 -18.33
CA LEU A 444 -3.31 0.05 -19.02
C LEU A 444 -3.94 0.46 -20.36
N GLU A 445 -4.68 1.56 -20.40
CA GLU A 445 -5.26 2.10 -21.63
C GLU A 445 -4.19 2.39 -22.68
N ARG A 446 -3.08 3.03 -22.28
CA ARG A 446 -1.96 3.33 -23.20
C ARG A 446 -1.23 2.08 -23.68
N ILE A 447 -1.11 1.04 -22.86
CA ILE A 447 -0.58 -0.25 -23.31
C ILE A 447 -1.53 -0.86 -24.35
N VAL A 448 -2.83 -0.87 -24.10
CA VAL A 448 -3.82 -1.43 -25.02
C VAL A 448 -3.81 -0.69 -26.36
N ASP A 449 -3.79 0.65 -26.33
CA ASP A 449 -3.80 1.49 -27.53
C ASP A 449 -2.57 1.27 -28.43
N GLU A 450 -1.41 0.99 -27.85
CA GLU A 450 -0.16 0.72 -28.59
C GLU A 450 -0.26 -0.54 -29.47
N PHE A 451 -1.06 -1.53 -29.05
CA PHE A 451 -1.25 -2.79 -29.78
C PHE A 451 -2.62 -2.89 -30.47
N ALA A 452 -3.43 -1.83 -30.45
CA ALA A 452 -4.78 -1.83 -31.00
C ALA A 452 -4.77 -1.57 -32.52
N ASP A 453 -5.51 -2.38 -33.27
CA ASP A 453 -5.82 -2.08 -34.65
C ASP A 453 -6.75 -0.87 -34.76
N LYS A 454 -6.49 -0.02 -35.78
CA LYS A 454 -7.30 1.17 -36.03
C LYS A 454 -8.78 0.80 -36.25
N GLY A 455 -9.66 1.38 -35.44
CA GLY A 455 -11.11 1.25 -35.58
C GLY A 455 -11.76 0.15 -34.73
N VAL A 456 -10.96 -0.68 -34.04
CA VAL A 456 -11.50 -1.62 -33.05
C VAL A 456 -11.76 -0.87 -31.74
N ARG A 457 -12.98 -1.03 -31.20
CA ARG A 457 -13.42 -0.33 -29.98
C ARG A 457 -13.53 -1.31 -28.80
N SER A 458 -13.58 -0.76 -27.60
CA SER A 458 -13.81 -1.51 -26.35
C SER A 458 -12.70 -2.49 -25.96
N LEU A 459 -11.49 -2.36 -26.54
CA LEU A 459 -10.35 -3.22 -26.22
C LEU A 459 -9.91 -3.05 -24.76
N VAL A 460 -9.85 -1.83 -24.24
CA VAL A 460 -9.51 -1.58 -22.83
C VAL A 460 -10.50 -2.25 -21.88
N SER A 461 -11.80 -2.19 -22.19
CA SER A 461 -12.85 -2.85 -21.39
C SER A 461 -12.71 -4.37 -21.41
N ARG A 462 -12.33 -4.95 -22.55
CA ARG A 462 -12.01 -6.38 -22.66
C ARG A 462 -10.76 -6.75 -21.87
N THR A 463 -9.73 -5.91 -21.92
CA THR A 463 -8.52 -6.08 -21.11
C THR A 463 -8.85 -6.04 -19.61
N TYR A 464 -9.68 -5.11 -19.14
CA TYR A 464 -10.12 -5.09 -17.74
C TYR A 464 -10.88 -6.36 -17.35
N ALA A 465 -11.84 -6.82 -18.17
CA ALA A 465 -12.60 -8.03 -17.90
C ALA A 465 -11.73 -9.30 -17.87
N ASN A 466 -10.64 -9.33 -18.65
CA ASN A 466 -9.67 -10.43 -18.69
C ASN A 466 -8.53 -10.29 -17.66
N SER A 467 -8.51 -9.21 -16.88
CA SER A 467 -7.47 -8.97 -15.88
C SER A 467 -7.83 -9.52 -14.50
N PHE A 468 -6.84 -9.58 -13.63
CA PHE A 468 -7.01 -9.83 -12.20
C PHE A 468 -6.03 -9.00 -11.38
N LEU A 469 -6.50 -8.49 -10.26
CA LEU A 469 -5.77 -7.59 -9.37
C LEU A 469 -5.56 -8.24 -7.99
N VAL A 470 -4.31 -8.42 -7.59
CA VAL A 470 -3.94 -8.67 -6.20
C VAL A 470 -3.66 -7.32 -5.54
N SER A 471 -4.62 -6.84 -4.75
CA SER A 471 -4.43 -5.73 -3.83
C SER A 471 -3.55 -6.23 -2.69
N SER A 472 -2.31 -5.77 -2.69
CA SER A 472 -1.24 -6.24 -1.83
C SER A 472 -0.90 -5.16 -0.83
N ASP A 473 -1.29 -5.40 0.41
CA ASP A 473 -1.13 -4.51 1.55
C ASP A 473 -0.83 -5.37 2.77
N VAL A 474 0.03 -4.94 3.68
CA VAL A 474 0.39 -5.72 4.87
C VAL A 474 -0.84 -6.07 5.72
N ILE A 475 -0.78 -7.22 6.38
CA ILE A 475 -1.91 -7.75 7.17
C ILE A 475 -1.54 -7.92 8.64
N HIS A 476 -2.51 -7.90 9.54
CA HIS A 476 -2.26 -8.09 10.97
C HIS A 476 -1.88 -9.54 11.29
N ALA A 477 -0.63 -9.78 11.65
CA ALA A 477 -0.23 -11.00 12.34
C ALA A 477 -0.89 -11.05 13.73
N VAL A 478 -1.18 -12.26 14.21
CA VAL A 478 -1.76 -12.48 15.53
C VAL A 478 -0.81 -12.01 16.62
N ASN A 479 -1.28 -11.07 17.45
CA ASN A 479 -0.53 -10.59 18.60
C ASN A 479 -0.91 -11.43 19.83
N PRO A 480 0.01 -12.24 20.38
CA PRO A 480 -0.30 -13.15 21.48
C PRO A 480 -0.72 -12.42 22.77
N ASN A 481 -0.39 -11.14 22.92
CA ASN A 481 -0.78 -10.35 24.09
C ASN A 481 -2.23 -9.84 24.01
N PHE A 482 -2.89 -9.97 22.86
CA PHE A 482 -4.24 -9.44 22.60
C PHE A 482 -5.11 -10.43 21.82
N LEU A 483 -5.00 -11.74 22.11
CA LEU A 483 -5.74 -12.79 21.37
C LEU A 483 -7.25 -12.55 21.29
N ASN A 484 -7.84 -11.92 22.31
CA ASN A 484 -9.26 -11.56 22.34
C ASN A 484 -9.69 -10.56 21.26
N ALA A 485 -8.74 -9.79 20.69
CA ALA A 485 -9.00 -8.86 19.59
C ALA A 485 -9.04 -9.55 18.21
N TYR A 486 -8.57 -10.79 18.10
CA TYR A 486 -8.51 -11.52 16.84
C TYR A 486 -9.69 -12.47 16.69
N LEU A 487 -10.10 -12.71 15.44
CA LEU A 487 -11.10 -13.72 15.13
C LEU A 487 -10.43 -15.10 15.09
N GLU A 488 -11.00 -16.05 15.83
CA GLU A 488 -10.54 -17.43 15.85
C GLU A 488 -10.52 -18.02 14.43
N ASN A 489 -9.49 -18.79 14.10
CA ASN A 489 -9.22 -19.37 12.77
C ASN A 489 -8.91 -18.39 11.64
N HIS A 490 -8.94 -17.07 11.87
CA HIS A 490 -8.65 -16.02 10.88
C HIS A 490 -7.52 -15.11 11.35
N SER A 491 -6.51 -15.73 11.95
CA SER A 491 -5.43 -15.08 12.69
C SER A 491 -4.07 -15.48 12.11
N PRO A 492 -3.54 -14.71 11.12
CA PRO A 492 -2.30 -15.04 10.44
C PRO A 492 -1.10 -15.11 11.38
N ARG A 493 -0.16 -16.00 11.08
CA ARG A 493 1.11 -16.17 11.81
C ARG A 493 2.28 -15.71 10.93
N LEU A 494 3.33 -15.22 11.57
CA LEU A 494 4.59 -14.89 10.92
C LEU A 494 5.29 -16.16 10.39
N ASN A 495 6.20 -15.99 9.43
CA ASN A 495 7.02 -17.02 8.80
C ASN A 495 6.24 -18.19 8.17
N THR A 496 4.95 -17.96 7.83
CA THR A 496 4.05 -18.98 7.30
C THR A 496 3.68 -18.70 5.84
N GLY A 497 3.42 -17.43 5.52
CA GLY A 497 3.04 -16.98 4.18
C GLY A 497 2.01 -15.84 4.23
N PRO A 498 1.70 -15.22 3.09
CA PRO A 498 0.68 -14.17 3.00
C PRO A 498 -0.69 -14.63 3.47
N ALA A 499 -1.55 -13.68 3.88
CA ALA A 499 -2.94 -13.95 4.23
C ALA A 499 -3.89 -13.26 3.26
N VAL A 500 -4.90 -13.99 2.79
CA VAL A 500 -6.05 -13.45 2.08
C VAL A 500 -6.96 -12.75 3.09
N SER A 501 -7.24 -11.47 2.85
CA SER A 501 -8.06 -10.62 3.72
C SER A 501 -9.50 -10.62 3.22
N ALA A 502 -10.43 -11.08 4.06
CA ALA A 502 -11.85 -11.08 3.76
C ALA A 502 -12.58 -10.04 4.63
N ASP A 503 -13.44 -9.24 4.00
CA ASP A 503 -14.31 -8.30 4.69
C ASP A 503 -15.65 -8.16 3.94
N PRO A 504 -16.79 -8.50 4.57
CA PRO A 504 -18.09 -8.46 3.92
C PRO A 504 -18.66 -7.04 3.73
N ASN A 505 -17.99 -6.00 4.24
CA ASN A 505 -18.43 -4.61 4.17
C ASN A 505 -17.70 -3.79 3.09
N GLY A 506 -16.89 -4.45 2.25
CA GLY A 506 -16.23 -3.82 1.12
C GLY A 506 -14.98 -3.01 1.48
N HIS A 507 -14.41 -3.20 2.68
CA HIS A 507 -13.06 -2.70 2.97
C HIS A 507 -11.99 -3.45 2.17
N MET A 508 -12.30 -4.70 1.78
CA MET A 508 -11.52 -5.58 0.93
C MET A 508 -12.38 -5.99 -0.28
N THR A 509 -11.73 -6.35 -1.38
CA THR A 509 -12.34 -6.83 -2.64
C THR A 509 -12.57 -8.34 -2.69
N THR A 510 -11.98 -9.07 -1.76
CA THR A 510 -11.96 -10.53 -1.75
C THR A 510 -13.36 -11.14 -1.77
N ASP A 511 -13.57 -12.06 -2.70
CA ASP A 511 -14.74 -12.93 -2.78
C ASP A 511 -14.31 -14.39 -3.00
N SER A 512 -15.28 -15.31 -3.17
CA SER A 512 -14.99 -16.73 -3.34
C SER A 512 -14.26 -17.05 -4.66
N VAL A 513 -14.55 -16.32 -5.74
CA VAL A 513 -13.93 -16.52 -7.05
C VAL A 513 -12.49 -16.02 -7.00
N SER A 514 -12.27 -14.84 -6.44
CA SER A 514 -10.93 -14.25 -6.35
C SER A 514 -10.03 -15.06 -5.41
N THR A 515 -10.57 -15.56 -4.29
CA THR A 515 -9.89 -16.52 -3.41
C THR A 515 -9.48 -17.78 -4.19
N ALA A 516 -10.40 -18.38 -4.96
CA ALA A 516 -10.10 -19.60 -5.72
C ALA A 516 -9.00 -19.38 -6.77
N ILE A 517 -9.06 -18.28 -7.52
CA ILE A 517 -8.04 -17.94 -8.54
C ILE A 517 -6.65 -17.81 -7.89
N PHE A 518 -6.53 -16.99 -6.84
CA PHE A 518 -5.22 -16.74 -6.22
C PHE A 518 -4.64 -18.00 -5.55
N HIS A 519 -5.47 -18.76 -4.83
CA HIS A 519 -5.05 -20.04 -4.24
C HIS A 519 -4.57 -21.02 -5.31
N ARG A 520 -5.28 -21.14 -6.44
CA ARG A 520 -4.84 -22.02 -7.53
C ARG A 520 -3.53 -21.57 -8.14
N CYS A 521 -3.31 -20.26 -8.31
CA CYS A 521 -2.03 -19.75 -8.80
C CYS A 521 -0.86 -20.15 -7.89
N VAL A 522 -1.01 -19.96 -6.58
CA VAL A 522 0.04 -20.30 -5.60
C VAL A 522 0.23 -21.83 -5.50
N ASN A 523 -0.86 -22.60 -5.50
CA ASN A 523 -0.82 -24.06 -5.35
C ASN A 523 -0.12 -24.77 -6.51
N ARG A 524 -0.08 -24.18 -7.71
CA ARG A 524 0.59 -24.77 -8.88
C ARG A 524 2.11 -24.88 -8.72
N ASP A 525 2.70 -24.09 -7.82
CA ASP A 525 4.14 -24.11 -7.55
C ASP A 525 4.50 -24.77 -6.22
N ILE A 526 3.56 -25.44 -5.54
CA ILE A 526 3.86 -26.20 -4.33
C ILE A 526 4.88 -27.30 -4.65
N GLY A 527 5.90 -27.41 -3.81
CA GLY A 527 7.01 -28.34 -3.97
C GLY A 527 8.14 -27.82 -4.86
N VAL A 528 7.99 -26.65 -5.49
CA VAL A 528 9.08 -26.03 -6.30
C VAL A 528 10.17 -25.45 -5.41
N ARG A 529 9.82 -25.02 -4.19
CA ARG A 529 10.71 -24.27 -3.27
C ARG A 529 11.11 -25.12 -2.06
N THR A 530 12.09 -24.68 -1.27
CA THR A 530 12.42 -25.40 -0.02
C THR A 530 11.34 -25.24 1.03
N GLN A 531 10.66 -24.09 1.00
CA GLN A 531 9.50 -23.79 1.81
C GLN A 531 8.53 -23.00 0.94
N ASP A 532 7.33 -23.56 0.76
CA ASP A 532 6.27 -22.92 0.00
C ASP A 532 5.48 -21.95 0.88
N PRO A 533 4.98 -20.82 0.33
CA PRO A 533 4.09 -19.95 1.05
C PRO A 533 2.77 -20.68 1.33
N LYS A 534 2.41 -20.81 2.60
CA LYS A 534 1.08 -21.26 2.99
C LYS A 534 0.16 -20.05 3.08
N LEU A 535 -0.78 -19.94 2.14
CA LEU A 535 -1.81 -18.91 2.21
C LEU A 535 -2.66 -19.07 3.47
N GLN A 536 -2.79 -17.98 4.20
CA GLN A 536 -3.58 -17.86 5.42
C GLN A 536 -4.85 -17.05 5.13
N VAL A 537 -5.74 -16.94 6.12
CA VAL A 537 -6.92 -16.09 6.02
C VAL A 537 -6.93 -15.11 7.18
N PHE A 538 -7.26 -13.86 6.89
CA PHE A 538 -7.54 -12.82 7.87
C PHE A 538 -8.97 -12.31 7.67
N GLN A 539 -9.67 -12.12 8.78
CA GLN A 539 -10.92 -11.40 8.84
C GLN A 539 -11.04 -10.81 10.24
N ILE A 540 -11.46 -9.55 10.31
CA ILE A 540 -11.67 -8.88 11.58
C ILE A 540 -12.90 -9.47 12.31
N ARG A 541 -12.95 -9.39 13.63
CA ARG A 541 -14.15 -9.75 14.40
C ARG A 541 -15.34 -8.86 14.05
N ASN A 542 -16.55 -9.39 14.19
CA ASN A 542 -17.80 -8.65 13.92
C ASN A 542 -17.99 -7.40 14.79
N ASP A 543 -17.38 -7.35 15.98
CA ASP A 543 -17.45 -6.25 16.96
C ASP A 543 -16.27 -5.27 16.86
N SER A 544 -15.51 -5.34 15.77
CA SER A 544 -14.28 -4.56 15.54
C SER A 544 -14.37 -3.74 14.24
N ARG A 545 -13.30 -3.03 13.87
CA ARG A 545 -13.22 -2.22 12.63
C ARG A 545 -12.06 -2.68 11.76
N SER A 546 -12.26 -2.63 10.44
CA SER A 546 -11.21 -2.88 9.45
C SER A 546 -10.66 -1.55 8.93
N GLY A 547 -9.35 -1.53 8.60
CA GLY A 547 -8.81 -0.56 7.66
C GLY A 547 -9.28 -0.88 6.23
N GLY A 548 -9.08 0.06 5.31
CA GLY A 548 -9.23 -0.18 3.87
C GLY A 548 -7.88 -0.43 3.21
N THR A 549 -7.89 -0.66 1.90
CA THR A 549 -6.70 -0.82 1.06
C THR A 549 -6.93 -0.12 -0.30
N VAL A 550 -5.97 -0.20 -1.20
CA VAL A 550 -6.12 0.25 -2.60
C VAL A 550 -7.08 -0.61 -3.43
N GLY A 551 -7.39 -1.84 -3.00
CA GLY A 551 -8.14 -2.83 -3.77
C GLY A 551 -9.51 -2.35 -4.23
N PRO A 552 -10.41 -1.95 -3.31
CA PRO A 552 -11.74 -1.48 -3.68
C PRO A 552 -11.70 -0.26 -4.61
N MET A 553 -10.71 0.61 -4.43
CA MET A 553 -10.54 1.83 -5.24
C MET A 553 -10.21 1.50 -6.69
N LEU A 554 -9.23 0.62 -6.90
CA LEU A 554 -8.78 0.21 -8.23
C LEU A 554 -9.80 -0.69 -8.92
N SER A 555 -10.39 -1.63 -8.19
CA SER A 555 -11.45 -2.51 -8.72
C SER A 555 -12.67 -1.71 -9.14
N ALA A 556 -13.12 -0.74 -8.33
CA ALA A 556 -14.24 0.13 -8.71
C ALA A 556 -13.93 1.02 -9.92
N ALA A 557 -12.69 1.51 -10.05
CA ALA A 557 -12.29 2.38 -11.16
C ALA A 557 -12.15 1.64 -12.51
N THR A 558 -11.85 0.34 -12.48
CA THR A 558 -11.51 -0.45 -13.68
C THR A 558 -12.51 -1.58 -13.99
N GLY A 559 -13.27 -2.04 -13.00
CA GLY A 559 -14.08 -3.26 -13.09
C GLY A 559 -13.27 -4.56 -13.02
N ILE A 560 -11.96 -4.48 -12.72
CA ILE A 560 -11.09 -5.67 -12.62
C ILE A 560 -11.46 -6.47 -11.36
N ARG A 561 -11.61 -7.79 -11.52
CA ARG A 561 -11.77 -8.74 -10.40
C ARG A 561 -10.54 -8.68 -9.51
N ALA A 562 -10.74 -8.62 -8.20
CA ALA A 562 -9.65 -8.37 -7.27
C ALA A 562 -9.71 -9.25 -6.01
N ILE A 563 -8.54 -9.43 -5.40
CA ILE A 563 -8.37 -10.06 -4.10
C ILE A 563 -7.46 -9.17 -3.25
N ASP A 564 -7.73 -9.08 -1.95
CA ASP A 564 -6.82 -8.48 -0.99
C ASP A 564 -5.99 -9.55 -0.31
N CYS A 565 -4.67 -9.48 -0.46
CA CYS A 565 -3.74 -10.44 0.12
C CYS A 565 -2.43 -9.78 0.56
N GLY A 566 -2.07 -10.00 1.82
CA GLY A 566 -1.03 -9.25 2.50
C GLY A 566 0.01 -10.07 3.23
N ILE A 567 1.20 -9.50 3.42
CA ILE A 567 2.25 -10.12 4.23
C ILE A 567 2.04 -9.78 5.71
N PRO A 568 2.00 -10.76 6.64
CA PRO A 568 1.72 -10.48 8.04
C PRO A 568 2.79 -9.64 8.75
N GLN A 569 2.34 -8.68 9.55
CA GLN A 569 3.16 -7.90 10.47
C GLN A 569 2.48 -7.69 11.84
N LEU A 570 3.29 -7.43 12.85
CA LEU A 570 2.89 -6.92 14.16
C LEU A 570 3.16 -5.42 14.22
N SER A 571 2.37 -4.73 15.04
CA SER A 571 2.54 -3.29 15.31
C SER A 571 2.47 -2.42 14.05
N MET A 572 1.54 -2.75 13.15
CA MET A 572 1.12 -1.88 12.05
C MET A 572 0.91 -0.45 12.56
N HIS A 573 1.38 0.53 11.80
CA HIS A 573 1.43 1.96 12.13
C HIS A 573 2.28 2.38 13.36
N SER A 574 3.14 1.51 13.88
CA SER A 574 4.23 1.91 14.78
C SER A 574 5.36 2.56 13.97
N ILE A 575 6.10 3.50 14.57
CA ILE A 575 7.37 3.99 13.97
C ILE A 575 8.36 2.85 13.72
N ARG A 576 8.22 1.76 14.48
CA ARG A 576 9.00 0.52 14.35
C ARG A 576 8.10 -0.70 14.53
N ALA A 577 7.89 -1.43 13.44
CA ALA A 577 7.04 -2.61 13.35
C ALA A 577 7.87 -3.89 13.25
N THR A 578 7.20 -5.04 13.21
CA THR A 578 7.83 -6.36 13.19
C THR A 578 7.17 -7.28 12.16
N THR A 579 7.94 -7.98 11.34
CA THR A 579 7.47 -9.10 10.50
C THR A 579 8.35 -10.33 10.72
N GLY A 580 7.97 -11.49 10.17
CA GLY A 580 8.81 -12.68 10.20
C GLY A 580 10.03 -12.54 9.27
N SER A 581 11.14 -13.18 9.62
CA SER A 581 12.36 -13.12 8.79
C SER A 581 12.24 -13.83 7.45
N LEU A 582 11.29 -14.76 7.29
CA LEU A 582 10.99 -15.47 6.05
C LEU A 582 9.89 -14.80 5.23
N ASP A 583 9.05 -13.99 5.86
CA ASP A 583 7.84 -13.42 5.26
C ASP A 583 8.10 -12.56 4.00
N PRO A 584 9.19 -11.76 3.89
CA PRO A 584 9.52 -11.11 2.63
C PRO A 584 9.68 -12.10 1.47
N GLY A 585 10.39 -13.21 1.70
CA GLY A 585 10.62 -14.24 0.68
C GLY A 585 9.36 -15.04 0.35
N LEU A 586 8.55 -15.38 1.36
CA LEU A 586 7.27 -16.06 1.14
C LEU A 586 6.28 -15.18 0.36
N GLY A 587 6.31 -13.86 0.58
CA GLY A 587 5.58 -12.88 -0.23
C GLY A 587 6.03 -12.88 -1.69
N VAL A 588 7.34 -12.80 -1.94
CA VAL A 588 7.91 -12.90 -3.30
C VAL A 588 7.42 -14.16 -4.01
N PHE A 589 7.45 -15.30 -3.31
CA PHE A 589 7.01 -16.57 -3.88
C PHE A 589 5.54 -16.58 -4.25
N ALA A 590 4.65 -16.09 -3.38
CA ALA A 590 3.22 -16.05 -3.66
C ALA A 590 2.91 -15.12 -4.85
N PHE A 591 3.49 -13.92 -4.89
CA PHE A 591 3.25 -12.97 -5.97
C PHE A 591 3.86 -13.44 -7.30
N GLN A 592 5.03 -14.07 -7.27
CA GLN A 592 5.63 -14.66 -8.47
C GLN A 592 4.76 -15.79 -9.02
N SER A 593 4.27 -16.67 -8.15
CA SER A 593 3.35 -17.75 -8.56
C SER A 593 2.07 -17.20 -9.19
N PHE A 594 1.53 -16.09 -8.68
CA PHE A 594 0.41 -15.38 -9.32
C PHE A 594 0.77 -14.85 -10.72
N LEU A 595 1.86 -14.10 -10.85
CA LEU A 595 2.28 -13.51 -12.13
C LEU A 595 2.62 -14.56 -13.20
N GLU A 596 3.06 -15.75 -12.80
CA GLU A 596 3.42 -16.85 -13.72
C GLU A 596 2.25 -17.76 -14.08
N ASN A 597 1.28 -17.94 -13.17
CA ASN A 597 0.22 -18.94 -13.36
C ASN A 597 -1.16 -18.36 -13.65
N PHE A 598 -1.40 -17.05 -13.46
CA PHE A 598 -2.72 -16.45 -13.63
C PHE A 598 -3.36 -16.77 -14.98
N GLU A 599 -2.62 -16.66 -16.08
CA GLU A 599 -3.13 -16.91 -17.44
C GLU A 599 -3.72 -18.33 -17.59
N LYS A 600 -3.04 -19.34 -17.05
CA LYS A 600 -3.49 -20.73 -17.10
C LYS A 600 -4.67 -20.97 -16.16
N VAL A 601 -4.64 -20.36 -14.98
CA VAL A 601 -5.71 -20.52 -13.98
C VAL A 601 -6.98 -19.83 -14.46
N ASP A 602 -6.90 -18.63 -15.03
CA ASP A 602 -8.07 -17.90 -15.55
C ASP A 602 -8.78 -18.66 -16.68
N ALA A 603 -8.04 -19.40 -17.49
CA ALA A 603 -8.62 -20.28 -18.51
C ALA A 603 -9.47 -21.41 -17.94
N GLU A 604 -9.29 -21.79 -16.66
CA GLU A 604 -10.13 -22.79 -15.98
C GLU A 604 -11.51 -22.22 -15.56
N PHE A 605 -11.68 -20.90 -15.58
CA PHE A 605 -12.92 -20.20 -15.22
C PHE A 605 -13.69 -19.67 -16.44
N LYS A 606 -13.22 -19.99 -17.65
CA LYS A 606 -13.84 -19.67 -18.95
C LYS A 606 -14.46 -20.93 -19.54
#